data_AF-A0A0H5QF45-F1
#
_entry.id   AF-A0A0H5QF45-F1
#
_cell.length_a   1.000
_cell.length_b   1.000
_cell.length_c   1.000
_cell.angle_alpha   90.00
_cell.angle_beta   90.00
_cell.angle_gamma   90.00
#
_symmetry.space_group_name_H-M   'P 1'
#
loop_
_entity.id
_entity.type
_entity.pdbx_description
1 polymer ?
#
loop_
_entity_poly.entity_id
_entity_poly.type
_entity_poly.pdbx_seq_one_letter_code
_entity_poly.pdbx_strand_id
1 'polypeptide(L)'
;MINKGASATFEQLNQYFTICNMPIVASQYWNSVHGFTPDDVRKDKEGLQTMRTLGQNMAWLLKCIESGKQNGIKKPEYEARVRTHFIQDKYE
;
A
#
# COMPACT_ATOMS: atom_id res chain seq x y z
N MET A 1 -6.54 4.18 19.55
CA MET A 1 -5.17 4.40 20.09
C MET A 1 -4.21 3.58 19.22
N ILE A 2 -3.24 4.21 18.54
CA ILE A 2 -2.20 3.49 17.80
C ILE A 2 -0.98 3.44 18.72
N ASN A 3 -0.80 2.30 19.38
CA ASN A 3 0.50 1.93 19.93
C ASN A 3 1.37 1.33 18.79
N LYS A 4 2.69 1.25 18.98
CA LYS A 4 3.67 0.73 18.01
C LYS A 4 3.23 -0.55 17.24
N GLY A 5 2.40 -1.40 17.83
CA GLY A 5 1.84 -2.60 17.18
C GLY A 5 0.93 -2.32 15.96
N ALA A 6 0.15 -1.23 15.96
CA ALA A 6 -0.73 -0.92 14.83
C ALA A 6 0.05 -0.40 13.60
N SER A 7 1.24 0.19 13.80
CA SER A 7 2.18 0.52 12.71
C SER A 7 2.78 -0.74 12.09
N ALA A 8 3.21 -1.70 12.90
CA ALA A 8 3.77 -2.97 12.43
C ALA A 8 2.72 -3.80 11.68
N THR A 9 1.45 -3.82 12.15
CA THR A 9 0.37 -4.50 11.42
C THR A 9 0.09 -3.85 10.06
N PHE A 10 0.11 -2.51 9.98
CA PHE A 10 -0.05 -1.80 8.70
C PHE A 10 1.08 -2.14 7.72
N GLU A 11 2.32 -2.16 8.22
CA GLU A 11 3.49 -2.54 7.41
C GLU A 11 3.40 -4.01 6.94
N GLN A 12 3.00 -4.92 7.81
CA GLN A 12 2.79 -6.33 7.47
C GLN A 12 1.70 -6.52 6.42
N LEU A 13 0.60 -5.74 6.50
CA LEU A 13 -0.45 -5.77 5.46
C LEU A 13 0.11 -5.32 4.09
N ASN A 14 0.93 -4.28 4.07
CA ASN A 14 1.55 -3.83 2.84
C ASN A 14 2.47 -4.87 2.21
N GLN A 15 3.16 -5.70 3.00
CA GLN A 15 4.01 -6.78 2.48
C GLN A 15 3.23 -7.72 1.55
N TYR A 16 1.96 -8.04 1.85
CA TYR A 16 1.15 -8.89 0.97
C TYR A 16 0.89 -8.23 -0.39
N PHE A 17 0.63 -6.92 -0.41
CA PHE A 17 0.47 -6.20 -1.67
C PHE A 17 1.77 -6.18 -2.48
N THR A 18 2.91 -6.00 -1.82
CA THR A 18 4.21 -6.07 -2.50
C THR A 18 4.52 -7.47 -3.03
N ILE A 19 4.20 -8.53 -2.28
CA ILE A 19 4.36 -9.93 -2.71
C ILE A 19 3.51 -10.23 -3.95
N CYS A 20 2.30 -9.66 -4.02
CA CYS A 20 1.39 -9.82 -5.15
C CYS A 20 1.62 -8.83 -6.30
N ASN A 21 2.70 -8.04 -6.26
CA ASN A 21 3.02 -7.02 -7.25
C ASN A 21 1.87 -6.01 -7.48
N MET A 22 1.20 -5.63 -6.40
CA MET A 22 0.09 -4.69 -6.42
C MET A 22 0.59 -3.25 -6.19
N PRO A 23 0.05 -2.26 -6.91
CA PRO A 23 0.33 -0.85 -6.61
C PRO A 23 -0.13 -0.47 -5.21
N ILE A 24 0.75 0.15 -4.43
CA ILE A 24 0.46 0.65 -3.07
C ILE A 24 0.30 2.18 -3.14
N VAL A 25 -0.80 2.68 -2.58
CA VAL A 25 -1.11 4.12 -2.55
C VAL A 25 -0.63 4.72 -1.22
N ALA A 26 0.19 5.77 -1.30
CA ALA A 26 0.66 6.53 -0.15
C ALA A 26 -0.24 7.75 0.16
N SER A 27 -0.08 8.31 1.35
CA SER A 27 -0.66 9.61 1.76
C SER A 27 0.43 10.54 2.32
N GLN A 28 0.03 11.67 2.90
CA GLN A 28 0.94 12.70 3.44
C GLN A 28 1.65 12.27 4.74
N TYR A 29 1.10 11.28 5.44
CA TYR A 29 1.65 10.70 6.66
C TYR A 29 1.22 9.24 6.80
N TRP A 30 1.55 8.59 7.92
CA TRP A 30 1.03 7.25 8.24
C TRP A 30 -0.49 7.23 8.10
N ASN A 31 -1.02 6.33 7.26
CA ASN A 31 -2.44 6.19 6.90
C ASN A 31 -3.31 5.79 8.09
N SER A 32 -3.50 6.72 9.02
CA SER A 32 -3.90 6.42 10.39
C SER A 32 -4.70 7.55 11.03
N VAL A 33 -5.56 7.20 11.98
CA VAL A 33 -6.33 8.13 12.81
C VAL A 33 -6.22 7.75 14.29
N HIS A 34 -6.29 8.75 15.17
CA HIS A 34 -6.16 8.61 16.61
C HIS A 34 -7.48 8.92 17.31
N GLY A 35 -7.94 8.00 18.14
CA GLY A 35 -9.09 8.17 19.01
C GLY A 35 -9.37 6.91 19.81
N PHE A 36 -10.09 7.04 20.91
CA PHE A 36 -10.63 5.91 21.67
C PHE A 36 -12.11 5.70 21.34
N THR A 37 -12.84 6.80 21.13
CA THR A 37 -14.22 6.79 20.62
C THR A 37 -14.31 7.35 19.20
N PRO A 38 -15.40 7.10 18.45
CA PRO A 38 -15.63 7.75 17.15
C PRO A 38 -15.60 9.29 17.21
N ASP A 39 -16.04 9.88 18.32
CA ASP A 39 -16.02 11.34 18.49
C ASP A 39 -14.62 11.88 18.74
N ASP A 40 -13.72 11.08 19.33
CA ASP A 40 -12.31 11.44 19.43
C ASP A 40 -11.62 11.35 18.07
N VAL A 41 -11.94 10.33 17.27
CA VAL A 41 -11.45 10.22 15.88
C VAL A 41 -11.90 11.42 15.04
N ARG A 42 -13.12 11.92 15.25
CA ARG A 42 -13.61 13.14 14.57
C ARG A 42 -12.81 14.40 14.92
N LYS A 43 -12.18 14.43 16.10
CA LYS A 43 -11.33 15.54 16.56
C LYS A 43 -9.89 15.42 16.05
N ASP A 44 -9.46 14.24 15.57
CA ASP A 44 -8.16 14.05 14.91
C ASP A 44 -8.17 14.66 13.50
N LYS A 45 -7.97 15.98 13.45
CA LYS A 45 -7.99 16.75 12.20
C LYS A 45 -6.89 16.30 11.24
N GLU A 46 -5.71 15.94 11.76
CA GLU A 46 -4.56 15.49 10.97
C GLU A 46 -4.81 14.10 10.38
N GLY A 47 -5.25 13.15 11.20
CA GLY A 47 -5.60 11.80 10.72
C GLY A 47 -6.70 11.84 9.67
N LEU A 48 -7.76 12.64 9.90
CA LEU A 48 -8.83 12.78 8.91
C LEU A 48 -8.34 13.43 7.60
N GLN A 49 -7.40 14.39 7.67
CA GLN A 49 -6.78 14.96 6.48
C GLN A 49 -5.94 13.92 5.72
N THR A 50 -5.20 13.10 6.45
CA THR A 50 -4.43 11.98 5.89
C THR A 50 -5.34 10.99 5.18
N MET A 51 -6.48 10.62 5.77
CA MET A 51 -7.44 9.70 5.14
C MET A 51 -8.11 10.29 3.90
N ARG A 52 -8.47 11.59 3.92
CA ARG A 52 -8.98 12.28 2.72
C ARG A 52 -7.94 12.28 1.60
N THR A 53 -6.68 12.52 1.94
CA THR A 53 -5.61 12.57 0.94
C THR A 53 -5.33 11.19 0.35
N LEU A 54 -5.32 10.15 1.19
CA LEU A 54 -5.21 8.76 0.73
C LEU A 54 -6.30 8.43 -0.30
N GLY A 55 -7.55 8.81 0.00
CA GLY A 55 -8.68 8.63 -0.92
C GLY A 55 -8.50 9.35 -2.25
N GLN A 56 -8.00 10.60 -2.23
CA GLN A 56 -7.71 11.36 -3.45
C GLN A 56 -6.59 10.70 -4.28
N ASN A 57 -5.51 10.27 -3.63
CA ASN A 57 -4.39 9.60 -4.29
C ASN A 57 -4.83 8.26 -4.91
N MET A 58 -5.69 7.51 -4.22
CA MET A 58 -6.23 6.26 -4.72
C MET A 58 -7.13 6.48 -5.95
N ALA A 59 -8.03 7.46 -5.87
CA ALA A 59 -8.88 7.82 -7.00
C ALA A 59 -8.06 8.28 -8.21
N TRP A 60 -7.00 9.07 -7.99
CA TRP A 60 -6.08 9.48 -9.04
C TRP A 60 -5.36 8.29 -9.67
N LEU A 61 -4.77 7.40 -8.86
CA LEU A 61 -4.04 6.23 -9.37
C LEU A 61 -4.95 5.31 -10.20
N LEU A 62 -6.18 5.05 -9.73
CA LEU A 62 -7.15 4.24 -10.47
C LEU A 62 -7.50 4.85 -11.83
N LYS A 63 -7.69 6.18 -11.89
CA LYS A 63 -7.92 6.90 -13.15
C LYS A 63 -6.70 6.83 -14.07
N CYS A 64 -5.48 6.93 -13.55
CA CYS A 64 -4.26 6.77 -14.33
C CYS A 64 -4.11 5.35 -14.91
N ILE A 65 -4.40 4.31 -14.12
CA ILE A 65 -4.39 2.92 -14.59
C ILE A 65 -5.42 2.72 -15.71
N GLU A 66 -6.63 3.23 -15.52
CA GLU A 66 -7.70 3.12 -16.51
C GLU A 66 -7.36 3.89 -17.80
N SER A 67 -6.86 5.12 -17.68
CA SER A 67 -6.36 5.90 -18.81
C SER A 67 -5.22 5.18 -19.54
N GLY A 68 -4.28 4.57 -18.80
CA GLY A 68 -3.21 3.77 -19.38
C GLY A 68 -3.73 2.62 -20.22
N LYS A 69 -4.72 1.85 -19.71
CA LYS A 69 -5.37 0.77 -20.49
C LYS A 69 -6.02 1.30 -21.76
N GLN A 70 -6.74 2.42 -21.69
CA GLN A 70 -7.41 3.03 -22.85
C GLN A 70 -6.41 3.52 -23.90
N ASN A 71 -5.22 3.96 -23.48
CA ASN A 71 -4.12 4.35 -24.36
C ASN A 71 -3.23 3.16 -24.78
N GLY A 72 -3.63 1.91 -24.52
CA GLY A 72 -2.91 0.72 -24.94
C GLY A 72 -1.70 0.34 -24.10
N ILE A 73 -1.50 0.96 -22.93
CA ILE A 73 -0.48 0.54 -21.95
C ILE A 73 -0.95 -0.77 -21.33
N LYS A 74 -0.32 -1.87 -21.76
CA LYS A 74 -0.60 -3.20 -21.23
C LYS A 74 0.09 -3.39 -19.87
N LYS A 75 -0.45 -4.31 -19.07
CA LYS A 75 0.28 -4.81 -17.89
C LYS A 75 1.60 -5.46 -18.36
N PRO A 76 2.69 -5.31 -17.61
CA PRO A 76 3.94 -5.99 -17.92
C PRO A 76 3.75 -7.51 -17.86
N GLU A 77 4.47 -8.21 -18.73
CA GLU A 77 4.61 -9.66 -18.65
C GLU A 77 5.73 -9.99 -17.66
N TYR A 78 5.44 -10.86 -16.70
CA TYR A 78 6.39 -11.23 -15.66
C TYR A 78 7.06 -12.55 -16.01
N GLU A 79 8.32 -12.68 -15.63
CA GLU A 79 9.05 -13.94 -15.72
C GLU A 79 8.39 -15.03 -14.87
N ALA A 80 8.58 -16.28 -15.29
CA ALA A 80 8.14 -17.42 -14.49
C ALA A 80 8.87 -17.43 -13.14
N ARG A 81 8.13 -17.67 -12.05
CA ARG A 81 8.71 -17.69 -10.70
C ARG A 81 9.73 -18.83 -10.57
N VAL A 82 11.00 -18.50 -10.45
CA VAL A 82 12.05 -19.47 -10.10
C VAL A 82 12.02 -19.75 -8.60
N ARG A 83 11.94 -21.03 -8.21
CA ARG A 83 12.03 -21.46 -6.81
C ARG A 83 13.40 -22.06 -6.58
N THR A 84 14.25 -21.40 -5.79
CA THR A 84 15.54 -21.94 -5.36
C THR A 84 15.62 -21.98 -3.83
N HIS A 85 16.38 -22.92 -3.29
CA HIS A 85 16.77 -22.93 -1.89
C HIS A 85 18.10 -22.18 -1.72
N PHE A 86 18.07 -20.85 -1.90
CA PHE A 86 19.26 -19.97 -1.81
C PHE A 86 20.35 -20.29 -2.86
N ILE A 87 21.55 -19.71 -2.72
CA ILE A 87 22.70 -19.88 -3.65
C ILE A 87 23.10 -21.36 -3.68
N GLN A 88 22.82 -22.05 -4.79
CA GLN A 88 23.12 -23.47 -5.00
C GLN A 88 24.46 -23.70 -5.72
N ASP A 89 25.13 -22.64 -6.21
CA ASP A 89 26.44 -22.70 -6.87
C ASP A 89 27.61 -22.73 -5.86
N LYS A 90 27.54 -23.62 -4.86
CA LYS A 90 28.72 -23.96 -4.07
C LYS A 90 29.00 -25.44 -4.24
N TYR A 91 30.27 -25.72 -4.56
CA TYR A 91 30.89 -27.03 -4.81
C TYR A 91 30.82 -27.51 -6.27
N GLU A 92 31.59 -26.86 -7.14
CA GLU A 92 32.35 -27.56 -8.20
C GLU A 92 33.60 -28.20 -7.60
#